data_AF-A0A2A2KAC2-F1
#
_entry.id   AF-A0A2A2KAC2-F1
#
_cell.length_a   1.000
_cell.length_b   1.000
_cell.length_c   1.000
_cell.angle_alpha   90.00
_cell.angle_beta   90.00
_cell.angle_gamma   90.00
#
_symmetry.space_group_name_H-M   'P 1'
#
loop_
_entity.id
_entity.type
_entity.pdbx_description
1 polymer ?
#
loop_
_entity_poly.entity_id
_entity_poly.type
_entity_poly.pdbx_seq_one_letter_code
_entity_poly.pdbx_strand_id
1 'polypeptide(L)'
;MRFGIHAERVWPFRLDGVAYPVSVRGRRIANNGDQVRRWALDGHGLCLKSLRDVRDDLDNGRLVEVLADFSAGQVALQIVYPPTRVQPRRVRALMEAIIEGLR
;
A
#
# COMPACT_ATOMS: atom_id res chain seq x y z
N MET A 1 -1.14 1.76 12.99
CA MET A 1 -2.02 0.93 12.14
C MET A 1 -3.44 1.45 12.25
N ARG A 2 -4.09 1.78 11.13
CA ARG A 2 -5.52 2.15 11.14
C ARG A 2 -6.33 0.86 10.94
N PHE A 3 -6.93 0.37 12.01
CA PHE A 3 -7.89 -0.73 11.96
C PHE A 3 -9.29 -0.11 11.91
N GLY A 4 -10.09 -0.45 10.89
CA GLY A 4 -11.42 0.10 10.73
C GLY A 4 -12.20 -0.53 9.58
N ILE A 5 -13.53 -0.50 9.68
CA ILE A 5 -14.47 -1.03 8.67
C ILE A 5 -14.63 -0.01 7.51
N HIS A 6 -14.20 1.24 7.73
CA HIS A 6 -14.32 2.32 6.76
C HIS A 6 -13.10 2.37 5.85
N ALA A 7 -13.35 2.24 4.54
CA ALA A 7 -12.34 2.51 3.54
C ALA A 7 -11.86 3.95 3.63
N GLU A 8 -10.55 4.14 3.61
CA GLU A 8 -9.92 5.44 3.65
C GLU A 8 -10.22 6.22 2.36
N ARG A 9 -10.78 7.41 2.52
CA ARG A 9 -11.18 8.29 1.41
C ARG A 9 -10.23 9.48 1.22
N VAL A 10 -9.17 9.57 2.02
CA VAL A 10 -8.19 10.65 1.93
C VAL A 10 -6.91 10.11 1.30
N TRP A 11 -6.57 10.61 0.13
CA TRP A 11 -5.31 10.27 -0.55
C TRP A 11 -4.20 11.20 -0.04
N PRO A 12 -3.11 10.67 0.53
CA PRO A 12 -2.10 11.44 1.23
C PRO A 12 -1.03 12.01 0.29
N PHE A 13 -1.43 12.72 -0.77
CA PHE A 13 -0.49 13.27 -1.73
C PHE A 13 0.50 14.25 -1.09
N ARG A 14 1.67 14.39 -1.70
CA ARG A 14 2.66 15.41 -1.35
C ARG A 14 3.25 16.01 -2.61
N LEU A 15 3.37 17.33 -2.66
CA LEU A 15 4.02 18.06 -3.75
C LEU A 15 5.14 18.91 -3.15
N ASP A 16 6.35 18.80 -3.68
CA ASP A 16 7.54 19.52 -3.19
C ASP A 16 7.76 19.36 -1.66
N GLY A 17 7.49 18.16 -1.14
CA GLY A 17 7.59 17.85 0.28
C GLY A 17 6.44 18.37 1.14
N VAL A 18 5.52 19.17 0.59
CA VAL A 18 4.34 19.71 1.29
C VAL A 18 3.19 18.72 1.21
N ALA A 19 2.52 18.45 2.34
CA ALA A 19 1.37 17.56 2.38
C ALA A 19 0.15 18.19 1.69
N TYR A 20 -0.47 17.43 0.79
CA TYR A 20 -1.64 17.81 0.01
C TYR A 20 -2.73 16.72 0.09
N PRO A 21 -3.34 16.48 1.27
CA PRO A 21 -4.33 15.43 1.42
C PRO A 21 -5.61 15.75 0.62
N VAL A 22 -6.05 14.82 -0.23
CA VAL A 22 -7.25 14.99 -1.07
C VAL A 22 -8.34 14.03 -0.65
N SER A 23 -9.53 14.56 -0.32
CA SER A 23 -10.71 13.74 -0.07
C SER A 23 -11.35 13.31 -1.40
N VAL A 24 -11.28 12.01 -1.70
CA VAL A 24 -11.80 11.44 -2.95
C VAL A 24 -13.22 10.91 -2.79
N ARG A 25 -14.03 11.10 -3.83
CA ARG A 25 -15.39 10.55 -3.94
C ARG A 25 -15.44 9.66 -5.18
N GLY A 26 -15.57 8.36 -4.98
CA GLY A 26 -15.69 7.37 -6.04
C GLY A 26 -17.04 6.67 -6.02
N ARG A 27 -17.46 6.12 -7.18
CA ARG A 27 -18.64 5.26 -7.30
C ARG A 27 -18.43 3.84 -6.74
N ARG A 28 -17.17 3.47 -6.46
CA ARG A 28 -16.75 2.17 -5.94
C ARG A 28 -15.81 2.35 -4.77
N ILE A 29 -16.02 1.55 -3.72
CA ILE A 29 -15.28 1.64 -2.46
C ILE A 29 -15.12 0.22 -1.92
N ALA A 30 -13.90 -0.14 -1.54
CA ALA A 30 -13.61 -1.40 -0.87
C ALA A 30 -12.50 -1.20 0.16
N ASN A 31 -12.51 -2.03 1.20
CA ASN A 31 -11.42 -2.17 2.16
C ASN A 31 -10.45 -3.31 1.79
N ASN A 32 -10.64 -3.94 0.63
CA ASN A 32 -9.76 -4.97 0.08
C ASN A 32 -8.95 -4.39 -1.09
N GLY A 33 -7.63 -4.36 -0.95
CA GLY A 33 -6.72 -3.81 -1.95
C GLY A 33 -6.68 -4.57 -3.29
N ASP A 34 -6.95 -5.89 -3.29
CA ASP A 34 -7.01 -6.69 -4.51
C ASP A 34 -8.27 -6.36 -5.33
N GLN A 35 -9.42 -6.18 -4.66
CA GLN A 35 -10.65 -5.75 -5.34
C GLN A 35 -10.50 -4.38 -6.01
N VAL A 36 -9.82 -3.44 -5.33
CA VAL A 36 -9.53 -2.11 -5.89
C VAL A 36 -8.61 -2.22 -7.12
N ARG A 37 -7.57 -3.07 -7.06
CA ARG A 37 -6.67 -3.34 -8.19
C ARG A 37 -7.43 -3.90 -9.40
N ARG A 38 -8.31 -4.89 -9.19
CA ARG A 38 -9.13 -5.46 -10.26
C ARG A 38 -10.00 -4.41 -10.94
N TRP A 39 -10.64 -3.53 -10.17
CA TRP A 39 -11.42 -2.43 -10.76
C TRP A 39 -10.59 -1.48 -11.61
N ALA A 40 -9.33 -1.20 -11.23
CA ALA A 40 -8.44 -0.38 -12.06
C ALA A 40 -8.08 -1.10 -13.36
N LEU A 41 -7.78 -2.40 -13.30
CA LEU A 41 -7.51 -3.23 -14.49
C LEU A 41 -8.73 -3.35 -15.41
N ASP A 42 -9.95 -3.39 -14.85
CA ASP A 42 -11.21 -3.41 -15.59
C ASP A 42 -11.61 -2.02 -16.14
N GLY A 43 -10.77 -0.99 -15.96
CA GLY A 43 -11.02 0.35 -16.49
C GLY A 43 -12.06 1.16 -15.72
N HIS A 44 -12.33 0.84 -14.46
CA HIS A 44 -13.31 1.57 -13.64
C HIS A 44 -12.77 2.87 -13.00
N GLY A 45 -11.56 3.31 -13.35
CA GLY A 45 -10.99 4.60 -12.96
C GLY A 45 -9.62 4.50 -12.31
N LEU A 46 -9.26 5.51 -11.53
CA LEU A 46 -7.98 5.61 -10.83
C LEU A 46 -8.03 4.94 -9.46
N CYS A 47 -6.89 4.41 -9.01
CA CYS A 47 -6.73 3.89 -7.66
C CYS A 47 -5.40 4.35 -7.05
N LEU A 48 -5.38 4.49 -5.72
CA LEU A 48 -4.16 4.68 -4.94
C LEU A 48 -3.69 3.32 -4.42
N LYS A 49 -2.51 2.86 -4.84
CA LYS A 49 -1.98 1.55 -4.50
C LYS A 49 -0.50 1.60 -4.14
N SER A 50 -0.08 0.64 -3.32
CA SER A 50 1.34 0.34 -3.13
C SER A 50 1.94 -0.14 -4.44
N LEU A 51 3.08 0.42 -4.85
CA LEU A 51 3.81 -0.04 -6.04
C LEU A 51 4.13 -1.53 -5.99
N ARG A 52 4.33 -2.10 -4.79
CA ARG A 52 4.54 -3.55 -4.62
C ARG A 52 3.36 -4.38 -5.09
N ASP A 53 2.13 -3.89 -4.93
CA ASP A 53 0.91 -4.64 -5.26
C ASP A 53 0.58 -4.60 -6.76
N VAL A 54 1.13 -3.63 -7.50
CA VAL A 54 0.79 -3.37 -8.91
C VAL A 54 2.01 -3.37 -9.83
N ARG A 55 3.20 -3.72 -9.32
CA ARG A 55 4.46 -3.72 -10.08
C ARG A 55 4.33 -4.47 -11.40
N ASP A 56 3.86 -5.72 -11.32
CA ASP A 56 3.68 -6.56 -12.50
C ASP A 56 2.69 -5.98 -13.52
N ASP A 57 1.68 -5.21 -13.08
CA ASP A 57 0.74 -4.58 -14.00
C ASP A 57 1.32 -3.36 -14.69
N LEU A 58 2.14 -2.58 -13.96
CA LEU A 58 2.87 -1.45 -14.52
C LEU A 58 3.90 -1.93 -15.53
N ASP A 59 4.69 -2.95 -15.17
CA ASP A 59 5.76 -3.49 -16.02
C ASP A 59 5.21 -4.10 -17.32
N ASN A 60 4.01 -4.68 -17.27
CA ASN A 60 3.32 -5.22 -18.45
C ASN A 60 2.39 -4.21 -19.16
N GLY A 61 2.37 -2.95 -18.73
CA GLY A 61 1.53 -1.90 -19.34
C GLY A 61 0.02 -2.08 -19.17
N ARG A 62 -0.42 -2.97 -18.26
CA ARG A 62 -1.85 -3.13 -17.89
C ARG A 62 -2.35 -1.98 -17.04
N LEU A 63 -1.46 -1.38 -16.24
CA LEU A 63 -1.70 -0.14 -15.52
C LEU A 63 -0.64 0.89 -15.93
N VAL A 64 -0.97 2.16 -15.73
CA VAL A 64 -0.07 3.28 -15.94
C VAL A 64 -0.05 4.13 -14.67
N GLU A 65 1.15 4.47 -14.21
CA GLU A 65 1.32 5.38 -13.08
C GLU A 65 0.96 6.81 -13.52
N VAL A 66 0.14 7.48 -12.70
CA VAL A 66 -0.26 8.88 -12.90
C VAL A 66 0.03 9.67 -11.63
N LEU A 67 0.24 10.98 -11.77
CA LEU A 67 0.52 11.88 -10.64
C LEU A 67 1.76 11.46 -9.83
N ALA A 68 2.81 10.95 -10.49
CA ALA A 68 4.04 10.49 -9.82
C ALA A 68 4.68 11.59 -8.94
N ASP A 69 4.62 12.84 -9.38
CA ASP A 69 5.12 14.02 -8.65
C ASP A 69 4.37 14.29 -7.33
N PHE A 70 3.19 13.69 -7.16
CA PHE A 70 2.35 13.83 -5.98
C PHE A 70 2.54 12.70 -4.96
N SER A 71 3.53 11.83 -5.16
CA SER A 71 3.76 10.65 -4.32
C SER A 71 3.86 10.99 -2.83
N ALA A 72 3.14 10.23 -2.00
CA ALA A 72 3.21 10.33 -0.54
C ALA A 72 4.58 9.94 0.04
N GLY A 73 5.45 9.37 -0.80
CA GLY A 73 6.72 8.78 -0.40
C GLY A 73 6.58 7.33 0.07
N GLN A 74 7.67 6.80 0.62
CA GLN A 74 7.71 5.43 1.09
C GLN A 74 6.99 5.27 2.42
N VAL A 75 6.22 4.18 2.54
CA VAL A 75 5.61 3.75 3.80
C VAL A 75 6.44 2.61 4.36
N ALA A 76 6.82 2.71 5.63
CA ALA A 76 7.59 1.65 6.29
C ALA A 76 6.73 0.40 6.50
N LEU A 77 7.22 -0.75 6.02
CA LEU A 77 6.70 -2.06 6.40
C LEU A 77 7.43 -2.52 7.65
N GLN A 78 6.69 -2.73 8.74
CA GLN A 78 7.26 -3.02 10.06
C GLN A 78 6.82 -4.40 10.55
N ILE A 79 7.74 -5.15 11.14
CA ILE A 79 7.42 -6.36 11.90
C ILE A 79 7.26 -5.97 13.37
N VAL A 80 6.08 -6.19 13.93
CA VAL A 80 5.75 -5.85 15.32
C VAL A 80 5.59 -7.14 16.12
N TYR A 81 6.24 -7.20 17.29
CA TYR A 81 6.21 -8.34 18.19
C TYR A 81 6.29 -7.87 19.64
N PRO A 82 5.82 -8.67 20.62
CA PRO A 82 5.86 -8.28 22.02
C PRO A 82 7.30 -8.05 22.51
N PRO A 83 7.52 -7.07 23.42
CA PRO A 83 8.81 -6.92 24.06
C PRO A 83 9.11 -8.16 24.91
N THR A 84 10.23 -8.83 24.63
CA THR A 84 10.67 -10.02 25.38
C THR A 84 12.14 -9.86 25.76
N ARG A 85 12.54 -10.40 26.92
CA ARG A 85 13.94 -10.33 27.39
C ARG A 85 14.90 -11.10 26.48
N VAL A 86 14.43 -12.20 25.90
CA VAL A 86 15.13 -12.98 24.87
C VAL A 86 14.12 -13.36 23.80
N GLN A 87 14.39 -13.00 22.56
CA GLN A 87 13.56 -13.38 21.42
C GLN A 87 13.58 -14.92 21.25
N PRO A 88 12.43 -15.62 21.21
CA PRO A 88 12.43 -17.05 20.91
C PRO A 88 13.02 -17.32 19.53
N ARG A 89 13.89 -18.34 19.41
CA ARG A 89 14.57 -18.69 18.15
C ARG A 89 13.60 -18.86 16.97
N ARG A 90 12.45 -19.48 17.20
CA ARG A 90 11.40 -19.67 16.18
C ARG A 90 10.85 -18.35 15.63
N VAL A 91 10.72 -17.33 16.48
CA VAL A 91 10.22 -16.01 16.07
C VAL A 91 11.27 -15.30 15.23
N ARG A 92 12.54 -15.38 15.63
CA ARG A 92 13.65 -14.83 14.83
C ARG A 92 13.76 -15.52 13.47
N ALA A 93 13.69 -16.85 13.43
CA ALA A 93 13.72 -17.60 12.18
C ALA A 93 12.56 -17.21 11.24
N LEU A 94 11.36 -17.01 11.78
CA LEU A 94 10.23 -16.51 11.01
C LEU A 94 10.46 -15.09 10.48
N MET A 95 11.02 -14.19 11.30
CA MET A 95 11.37 -12.83 10.86
C MET A 95 12.38 -12.84 9.72
N GLU A 96 13.43 -13.65 9.85
CA GLU A 96 14.46 -13.83 8.82
C GLU A 96 13.84 -14.33 7.51
N ALA A 97 12.98 -15.36 7.57
CA ALA A 97 12.28 -15.89 6.40
C ALA A 97 11.33 -14.86 5.75
N ILE A 98 10.61 -14.06 6.56
CA ILE A 98 9.77 -12.98 6.04
C ILE A 98 10.63 -11.91 5.36
N ILE A 99 11.73 -11.49 5.98
CA ILE A 99 12.64 -10.48 5.40
C ILE A 99 13.21 -10.97 4.07
N GLU A 100 13.62 -12.24 3.99
CA GLU A 100 14.14 -12.84 2.76
C GLU A 100 13.08 -12.87 1.65
N GLY A 101 11.85 -13.28 1.95
CA GLY A 101 10.73 -13.27 0.98
C GLY A 101 10.17 -11.89 0.65
N LEU A 102 10.59 -10.84 1.37
CA LEU A 102 10.19 -9.45 1.11
C LEU A 102 11.19 -8.67 0.26
N ARG A 103 12.41 -9.18 0.06
CA ARG A 103 13.43 -8.65 -0.87
C ARG A 103 13.03 -8.89 -2.32
#